data_AF-C0BXB9-F1
#
_entry.id   AF-C0BXB9-F1
#
_cell.length_a   1.000
_cell.length_b   1.000
_cell.length_c   1.000
_cell.angle_alpha   90.00
_cell.angle_beta   90.00
_cell.angle_gamma   90.00
#
_symmetry.space_group_name_H-M   'P 1'
#
loop_
_entity.id
_entity.type
_entity.pdbx_description
1 polymer ?
#
loop_
_entity_poly.entity_id
_entity_poly.type
_entity_poly.pdbx_seq_one_letter_code
_entity_poly.pdbx_strand_id
1 'polypeptide(L)'
;MYKVVSSKTFVDMVGQCRPLCIADMEIDTGDAELINRRRLLEIVRTSTEIRCYQDDLLERYDIYYREDRDARLARVLMEAG
;
A
#
# COMPACT_ATOMS: atom_id res chain seq x y z
N MET A 1 -6.89 -2.49 14.35
CA MET A 1 -6.97 -3.92 14.01
C MET A 1 -6.76 -4.05 12.51
N TYR A 2 -5.86 -4.92 12.05
CA TYR A 2 -5.56 -5.07 10.62
C TYR A 2 -6.78 -5.61 9.87
N LYS A 3 -7.08 -5.06 8.70
CA LYS A 3 -8.05 -5.65 7.79
C LYS A 3 -7.31 -6.29 6.63
N VAL A 4 -7.31 -7.63 6.59
CA VAL A 4 -6.95 -8.36 5.38
C VAL A 4 -8.02 -8.05 4.34
N VAL A 5 -7.62 -7.54 3.19
CA VAL A 5 -8.53 -7.13 2.13
C VAL A 5 -8.24 -7.88 0.85
N SER A 6 -9.28 -8.13 0.06
CA SER A 6 -9.08 -8.67 -1.29
C SER A 6 -8.40 -7.63 -2.18
N SER A 7 -7.64 -8.06 -3.19
CA SER A 7 -7.01 -7.15 -4.17
C SER A 7 -8.04 -6.26 -4.86
N LYS A 8 -9.28 -6.74 -5.08
CA LYS A 8 -10.38 -5.92 -5.63
C LYS A 8 -10.74 -4.77 -4.69
N THR A 9 -10.99 -5.07 -3.42
CA THR A 9 -11.32 -4.06 -2.40
C THR A 9 -10.20 -3.02 -2.28
N PHE A 10 -8.94 -3.46 -2.34
CA PHE A 10 -7.79 -2.57 -2.33
C PHE A 10 -7.77 -1.59 -3.51
N VAL A 11 -7.96 -2.12 -4.73
CA VAL A 11 -7.96 -1.30 -5.96
C VAL A 11 -9.04 -0.23 -5.89
N ASP A 12 -10.22 -0.58 -5.38
CA ASP A 12 -11.33 0.36 -5.18
C ASP A 12 -10.94 1.47 -4.18
N MET A 13 -10.31 1.12 -3.05
CA MET A 13 -9.84 2.08 -2.05
C MET A 13 -8.80 3.06 -2.63
N VAL A 14 -7.70 2.56 -3.21
CA VAL A 14 -6.65 3.41 -3.81
C VAL A 14 -7.21 4.27 -4.95
N GLY A 15 -8.22 3.77 -5.67
CA GLY A 15 -8.91 4.53 -6.70
C GLY A 15 -9.65 5.77 -6.19
N GLN A 16 -10.26 5.69 -5.01
CA GLN A 16 -10.96 6.81 -4.37
C GLN A 16 -9.99 7.80 -3.73
N CYS A 17 -8.81 7.30 -3.32
CA CYS A 17 -7.88 7.98 -2.44
C CYS A 17 -6.96 9.02 -3.09
N ARG A 18 -6.82 9.08 -4.43
CA ARG A 18 -5.93 10.03 -5.13
C ARG A 18 -4.54 10.20 -4.44
N PRO A 19 -3.73 9.14 -4.41
CA PRO A 19 -2.47 9.16 -3.67
C PRO A 19 -1.50 10.23 -4.23
N LEU A 20 -0.98 11.06 -3.34
CA LEU A 20 0.03 12.09 -3.65
C LEU A 20 1.41 11.46 -3.85
N CYS A 21 1.77 10.51 -3.00
CA CYS A 21 3.07 9.85 -3.01
C CYS A 21 2.95 8.41 -2.48
N ILE A 22 3.72 7.48 -3.06
CA ILE A 22 3.76 6.08 -2.61
C ILE A 22 5.23 5.69 -2.43
N ALA A 23 5.60 5.34 -1.20
CA ALA A 23 6.90 4.78 -0.88
C ALA A 23 6.76 3.27 -0.65
N ASP A 24 7.34 2.46 -1.54
CA ASP A 24 7.44 1.02 -1.37
C ASP A 24 8.72 0.70 -0.58
N MET A 25 8.55 0.11 0.59
CA MET A 25 9.61 -0.14 1.56
C MET A 25 9.81 -1.64 1.77
N GLU A 26 11.07 -2.07 1.74
CA GLU A 26 11.48 -3.38 2.23
C GLU A 26 11.58 -3.34 3.76
N ILE A 27 10.89 -4.25 4.44
CA ILE A 27 10.72 -4.17 5.90
C ILE A 27 12.00 -4.50 6.65
N ASP A 28 12.79 -5.44 6.13
CA ASP A 28 13.98 -5.94 6.80
C ASP A 28 15.18 -4.98 6.67
N THR A 29 15.31 -4.31 5.53
CA THR A 29 16.40 -3.36 5.24
C THR A 29 16.01 -1.91 5.52
N GLY A 30 14.73 -1.58 5.44
CA GLY A 30 14.22 -0.21 5.51
C GLY A 30 14.41 0.58 4.21
N ASP A 31 14.94 -0.06 3.16
CA ASP A 31 15.14 0.57 1.86
C ASP A 31 13.80 0.93 1.23
N ALA A 32 13.70 2.14 0.68
CA ALA A 32 12.46 2.70 0.17
C ALA A 32 12.64 3.25 -1.25
N GLU A 33 11.70 2.91 -2.13
CA GLU A 33 11.59 3.46 -3.48
C GLU A 33 10.27 4.22 -3.65
N LEU A 34 10.32 5.37 -4.31
CA LEU A 34 9.10 6.06 -4.74
C LEU A 34 8.53 5.38 -5.98
N ILE A 35 7.34 4.81 -5.85
CA ILE A 35 6.63 4.18 -6.95
C ILE A 35 5.39 4.98 -7.35
N ASN A 36 4.92 4.78 -8.57
CA ASN A 36 3.66 5.35 -9.01
C ASN A 36 2.48 4.41 -8.72
N ARG A 37 1.26 4.95 -8.81
CA ARG A 37 0.03 4.20 -8.58
C ARG A 37 -0.11 2.96 -9.46
N ARG A 38 0.29 3.02 -10.73
CA ARG A 38 0.21 1.86 -11.63
C ARG A 38 1.06 0.71 -11.11
N ARG A 39 2.29 1.00 -10.67
CA ARG A 39 3.20 0.00 -10.11
C ARG A 39 2.64 -0.63 -8.83
N LEU A 40 2.07 0.18 -7.94
CA LEU A 40 1.41 -0.33 -6.72
C LEU A 40 0.26 -1.30 -7.05
N LEU A 41 -0.55 -0.99 -8.07
CA LEU A 41 -1.64 -1.86 -8.51
C LEU A 41 -1.14 -3.17 -9.14
N GLU A 42 0.00 -3.14 -9.83
CA GLU A 42 0.64 -4.34 -10.37
C GLU A 42 1.11 -5.26 -9.23
N ILE A 43 1.79 -4.72 -8.22
CA ILE A 43 2.28 -5.46 -7.05
C ILE A 43 1.13 -6.11 -6.27
N VAL A 44 0.08 -5.34 -5.97
CA VAL A 44 -1.07 -5.84 -5.21
C VAL A 44 -1.85 -6.92 -5.97
N ARG A 45 -1.83 -6.92 -7.31
CA ARG A 45 -2.45 -7.99 -8.10
C ARG A 45 -1.71 -9.33 -7.99
N THR A 46 -0.39 -9.32 -7.79
CA THR A 46 0.42 -10.54 -7.63
C THR A 46 0.63 -10.94 -6.17
N SER A 47 0.30 -10.04 -5.23
CA SER A 47 0.46 -10.27 -3.80
C SER A 47 -0.44 -11.38 -3.26
N THR A 48 0.13 -12.21 -2.39
CA THR A 48 -0.56 -13.33 -1.72
C THR A 48 -1.37 -12.89 -0.50
N GLU A 49 -0.98 -11.77 0.10
CA GLU A 49 -1.68 -11.16 1.23
C GLU A 49 -1.57 -9.64 1.14
N ILE A 50 -2.67 -8.93 1.45
CA ILE A 50 -2.73 -7.48 1.49
C ILE A 50 -3.41 -7.07 2.80
N ARG A 51 -2.74 -6.26 3.61
CA ARG A 51 -3.31 -5.64 4.82
C ARG A 51 -3.25 -4.14 4.67
N CYS A 52 -4.38 -3.49 4.89
CA CYS A 52 -4.45 -2.03 4.87
C CYS A 52 -4.58 -1.48 6.28
N TYR A 53 -3.83 -0.43 6.56
CA TYR A 53 -3.92 0.37 7.76
C TYR A 53 -4.19 1.82 7.35
N GLN A 54 -5.32 2.34 7.79
CA GLN A 54 -5.69 3.73 7.61
C GLN A 54 -5.31 4.50 8.86
N ASP A 55 -4.51 5.54 8.68
CA ASP A 55 -4.23 6.54 9.70
C ASP A 55 -4.93 7.85 9.30
N ASP A 56 -6.14 8.03 9.83
CA ASP A 56 -6.97 9.20 9.55
C ASP A 56 -6.33 10.51 10.05
N LEU A 57 -5.47 10.45 11.07
CA LEU A 57 -4.81 11.62 11.64
C LEU A 57 -3.66 12.12 10.76
N LEU A 58 -3.03 11.20 10.02
CA LEU A 58 -1.89 11.49 9.15
C LEU A 58 -2.24 11.49 7.66
N GLU A 59 -3.54 11.37 7.33
CA GLU A 59 -4.04 11.25 5.96
C GLU A 59 -3.20 10.25 5.15
N ARG A 60 -2.99 9.06 5.73
CA ARG A 60 -2.05 8.07 5.20
C ARG A 60 -2.65 6.67 5.23
N TYR A 61 -2.31 5.88 4.22
CA TYR A 61 -2.52 4.44 4.24
C TYR A 61 -1.18 3.70 4.25
N ASP A 62 -0.98 2.86 5.26
CA ASP A 62 0.10 1.88 5.26
C ASP A 62 -0.44 0.55 4.71
N ILE A 63 0.16 0.05 3.65
CA ILE A 63 -0.26 -1.16 2.94
C ILE A 63 0.85 -2.17 3.09
N TYR A 64 0.58 -3.22 3.85
CA TYR A 64 1.46 -4.36 3.90
C TYR A 64 1.06 -5.35 2.82
N TYR A 65 2.03 -5.81 2.03
CA TYR A 65 1.83 -6.91 1.11
C TYR A 65 2.98 -7.89 1.13
N ARG A 66 2.65 -9.14 0.79
CA ARG A 66 3.61 -10.23 0.64
C ARG A 66 3.60 -10.78 -0.77
N GLU A 67 4.78 -10.80 -1.38
CA GLU A 67 5.07 -11.58 -2.57
C GLU A 67 5.92 -12.78 -2.13
N ASP A 68 5.35 -13.98 -2.19
CA ASP A 68 5.96 -15.23 -1.71
C ASP A 68 6.53 -15.17 -0.27
N ARG A 69 7.84 -14.91 -0.15
CA ARG A 69 8.59 -14.86 1.10
C ARG A 69 8.99 -13.47 1.54
N ASP A 70 8.93 -12.48 0.64
CA ASP A 70 9.40 -11.14 0.92
C ASP A 70 8.22 -10.26 1.37
N ALA A 71 8.40 -9.64 2.54
CA ALA A 71 7.41 -8.78 3.14
C ALA A 71 7.76 -7.32 2.85
N ARG A 72 6.84 -6.61 2.19
CA ARG A 72 7.02 -5.21 1.81
C ARG A 72 5.88 -4.35 2.35
N LEU A 73 6.17 -3.07 2.52
CA LEU A 73 5.25 -2.07 3.02
C LEU A 73 5.18 -0.91 2.03
N ALA A 74 4.06 -0.71 1.34
CA ALA A 74 3.80 0.55 0.66
C ALA A 74 3.14 1.55 1.61
N ARG A 75 3.80 2.68 1.83
CA ARG A 75 3.24 3.84 2.51
C ARG A 75 2.70 4.83 1.48
N VAL A 76 1.40 5.06 1.54
CA VAL A 76 0.66 5.93 0.63
C VAL A 76 0.28 7.20 1.35
N LEU A 77 0.88 8.32 0.95
CA LEU A 77 0.48 9.65 1.39
C LEU A 77 -0.66 10.14 0.51
N MET A 78 -1.70 10.68 1.14
CA MET A 78 -2.89 11.19 0.47
C MET A 78 -2.75 12.69 0.21
N GLU A 79 -3.48 13.21 -0.78
CA GLU A 79 -3.73 14.65 -0.84
C GLU A 79 -4.70 15.02 0.30
N ALA A 80 -4.36 16.07 1.06
CA ALA A 80 -5.27 16.65 2.05
C ALA A 80 -6.54 17.15 1.36
N GLY A 81 -7.70 16.81 1.94
CA GLY A 81 -9.02 17.17 1.42
C GLY A 81 -9.38 18.65 1.61
#